data_AF-A0A9R1BQ70-F1
#
_entry.id   AF-A0A9R1BQ70-F1
#
_cell.length_a   1.000
_cell.length_b   1.000
_cell.length_c   1.000
_cell.angle_alpha   90.00
_cell.angle_beta   90.00
_cell.angle_gamma   90.00
#
_symmetry.space_group_name_H-M   'P 1'
#
loop_
_entity.id
_entity.type
_entity.pdbx_description
1 polymer ?
#
loop_
_entity_poly.entity_id
_entity_poly.type
_entity_poly.pdbx_seq_one_letter_code
_entity_poly.pdbx_strand_id
1 'polypeptide(L)'
;MPSNYGGFREAVKGLEVRKVLDAPEEVKCVPMKNVLEPGDIPTLGELGLSAPPAMAQDSKSAAGSNLIGGEAEALERLKKFAAECCMQPNKAVKDSTQNSIYGANFSCKISPWLATGCLSPRFMYEELKKHAIRPKDGDGTSDAGTNWLMFELLWRDFFRFVTKKYSSAQKTVAPATGCTPAPAFA
;
A
#
# COMPACT_ATOMS: atom_id res chain seq x y z
N MET A 1 2.46 -6.31 21.64
CA MET A 1 1.74 -6.66 20.40
C MET A 1 0.81 -7.84 20.64
N PRO A 2 -0.52 -7.61 20.68
CA PRO A 2 -1.54 -8.66 20.82
C PRO A 2 -1.49 -9.69 19.68
N SER A 3 -1.88 -10.94 19.96
CA SER A 3 -1.86 -12.04 18.98
C SER A 3 -3.15 -12.15 18.14
N ASN A 4 -4.19 -11.41 18.49
CA ASN A 4 -5.45 -11.35 17.75
C ASN A 4 -5.80 -9.89 17.42
N TYR A 5 -6.60 -9.69 16.38
CA TYR A 5 -6.96 -8.37 15.87
C TYR A 5 -7.76 -7.53 16.88
N GLY A 6 -8.70 -8.14 17.61
CA GLY A 6 -9.52 -7.43 18.60
C GLY A 6 -8.67 -6.78 19.70
N GLY A 7 -7.75 -7.54 20.28
CA GLY A 7 -6.80 -7.03 21.27
C GLY A 7 -5.86 -5.96 20.70
N PHE A 8 -5.43 -6.10 19.45
CA PHE A 8 -4.63 -5.08 18.77
C PHE A 8 -5.40 -3.76 18.63
N ARG A 9 -6.65 -3.83 18.16
CA ARG A 9 -7.52 -2.66 17.99
C ARG A 9 -7.74 -1.90 19.30
N GLU A 10 -7.99 -2.62 20.40
CA GLU A 10 -8.13 -1.97 21.72
C GLU A 10 -6.80 -1.38 22.21
N ALA A 11 -5.67 -2.03 21.96
CA ALA A 11 -4.36 -1.52 22.36
C ALA A 11 -3.93 -0.24 21.63
N VAL A 12 -4.41 -0.03 20.39
CA VAL A 12 -4.13 1.20 19.62
C VAL A 12 -5.23 2.25 19.74
N LYS A 13 -6.30 1.94 20.48
CA LYS A 13 -7.41 2.85 20.72
C LYS A 13 -6.93 4.04 21.54
N GLY A 14 -7.23 5.25 21.07
CA GLY A 14 -6.77 6.49 21.69
C GLY A 14 -5.35 6.92 21.31
N LEU A 15 -4.64 6.15 20.46
CA LEU A 15 -3.41 6.63 19.84
C LEU A 15 -3.75 7.57 18.68
N GLU A 16 -3.00 8.65 18.58
CA GLU A 16 -3.13 9.58 17.46
C GLU A 16 -2.28 9.15 16.27
N VAL A 17 -2.88 9.19 15.08
CA VAL A 17 -2.15 9.00 13.83
C VAL A 17 -1.26 10.21 13.60
N ARG A 18 0.05 9.98 13.47
CA ARG A 18 1.02 11.04 13.19
C ARG A 18 0.69 11.72 11.87
N LYS A 19 0.97 13.03 11.80
CA LYS A 19 0.85 13.81 10.58
C LYS A 19 1.72 13.25 9.45
N VAL A 20 1.26 13.48 8.22
CA VAL A 20 2.06 13.29 7.02
C VAL A 20 3.31 14.18 7.07
N LEU A 21 4.40 13.69 6.49
CA LEU A 21 5.62 14.47 6.33
C LEU A 21 5.58 15.13 4.96
N ASP A 22 5.97 16.40 4.89
CA ASP A 22 6.11 17.09 3.62
C ASP A 22 7.30 16.55 2.83
N ALA A 23 7.15 16.51 1.50
CA ALA A 23 8.24 16.16 0.62
C ALA A 23 9.32 17.25 0.70
N PRO A 24 10.61 16.88 0.78
CA PRO A 24 11.69 17.87 0.77
C PRO A 24 11.70 18.62 -0.56
N GLU A 25 11.82 19.95 -0.50
CA GLU A 25 11.93 20.80 -1.69
C GLU A 25 13.25 20.56 -2.44
N GLU A 26 14.31 20.26 -1.69
CA GLU A 26 15.62 19.94 -2.23
C GLU A 26 16.22 18.74 -1.50
N VAL A 27 16.83 17.83 -2.27
CA VAL A 27 17.61 16.72 -1.75
C VAL A 27 19.06 16.91 -2.14
N LYS A 28 19.95 17.01 -1.16
CA LYS A 28 21.39 17.05 -1.40
C LYS A 28 21.87 15.65 -1.79
N CYS A 29 22.00 15.41 -3.09
CA CYS A 29 22.53 14.17 -3.63
C CYS A 29 24.06 14.18 -3.64
N VAL A 30 24.67 13.00 -3.57
CA VAL A 30 26.10 12.82 -3.83
C VAL A 30 26.43 13.25 -5.28
N PRO A 31 27.62 13.80 -5.55
CA PRO A 31 27.99 14.24 -6.89
C PRO A 31 28.03 13.06 -7.87
N MET A 32 27.03 12.97 -8.75
CA MET A 32 26.92 11.87 -9.73
C MET A 32 28.11 11.86 -10.70
N LYS A 33 28.59 13.02 -11.13
CA LYS A 33 29.54 13.13 -12.25
C LYS A 33 30.97 12.65 -11.99
N ASN A 34 31.36 12.40 -10.74
CA ASN A 34 32.76 12.06 -10.40
C ASN A 34 32.91 10.81 -9.52
N VAL A 35 31.81 10.18 -9.07
CA VAL A 35 31.86 9.09 -8.07
C VAL A 35 30.97 7.90 -8.46
N LEU A 36 29.82 8.12 -9.11
CA LEU A 36 28.85 7.06 -9.41
C LEU A 36 28.08 7.38 -10.69
N GLU A 37 28.24 6.54 -11.72
CA GLU A 37 27.38 6.56 -12.90
C GLU A 37 25.99 6.02 -12.54
N PRO A 38 24.90 6.76 -12.84
CA PRO A 38 23.55 6.22 -12.70
C PRO A 38 23.38 5.00 -13.61
N GLY A 39 23.05 3.85 -13.04
CA GLY A 39 22.71 2.66 -13.82
C GLY A 39 21.33 2.81 -14.48
N ASP A 40 21.15 2.13 -15.61
CA ASP A 40 19.85 2.01 -16.25
C ASP A 40 18.91 1.09 -15.45
N ILE A 41 17.60 1.31 -15.58
CA ILE A 41 16.59 0.44 -14.97
C ILE A 41 16.54 -0.88 -15.75
N PRO A 42 16.71 -2.04 -15.09
CA PRO A 42 16.78 -3.31 -15.80
C PRO A 42 15.43 -3.71 -16.39
N THR A 43 15.48 -4.45 -17.50
CA THR A 43 14.31 -5.10 -18.10
C THR A 43 13.96 -6.40 -17.36
N LEU A 44 12.73 -6.90 -17.55
CA LEU A 44 12.34 -8.20 -16.99
C LEU A 44 13.22 -9.35 -17.49
N GLY A 45 13.65 -9.29 -18.77
CA GLY A 45 14.53 -10.30 -19.36
C GLY A 45 15.92 -10.33 -18.72
N GLU A 46 16.48 -9.16 -18.39
CA GLU A 46 17.76 -9.05 -17.67
C GLU A 46 17.67 -9.61 -16.24
N LEU A 47 16.47 -9.58 -15.63
CA LEU A 47 16.20 -10.22 -14.34
C LEU A 47 15.88 -11.73 -14.46
N GLY A 48 15.94 -12.31 -15.66
CA GLY A 48 15.59 -13.72 -15.90
C GLY A 48 14.10 -14.03 -15.80
N LEU A 49 13.24 -13.01 -15.88
CA LEU A 49 11.79 -13.13 -15.78
C LEU A 49 11.15 -13.06 -17.17
N SER A 50 10.25 -13.99 -17.48
CA SER A 50 9.41 -13.89 -18.67
C SER A 50 8.26 -12.93 -18.42
N ALA A 51 7.98 -12.05 -19.39
CA ALA A 51 6.80 -11.21 -19.33
C ALA A 51 5.55 -12.11 -19.34
N PRO A 52 4.58 -11.90 -18.42
CA PRO A 52 3.33 -12.66 -18.44
C PRO A 52 2.62 -12.48 -19.79
N PRO A 53 1.97 -13.51 -20.35
CA PRO A 53 1.26 -13.42 -21.63
C PRO A 53 0.15 -12.34 -21.64
N ALA A 54 -0.34 -11.93 -20.46
CA ALA A 54 -1.28 -10.83 -20.30
C ALA A 54 -0.71 -9.44 -20.66
N MET A 55 0.61 -9.26 -20.69
CA MET A 55 1.24 -8.02 -21.16
C MET A 55 1.50 -8.01 -22.68
N ALA A 56 1.34 -9.14 -23.36
CA ALA A 56 1.64 -9.30 -24.79
C ALA A 56 0.42 -9.08 -25.70
N GLN A 57 -0.71 -8.65 -25.15
CA GLN A 57 -1.94 -8.40 -25.90
C GLN A 57 -2.46 -7.00 -25.56
N ASP A 58 -2.46 -6.10 -26.54
CA ASP A 58 -3.25 -4.85 -26.61
C ASP A 58 -4.77 -5.11 -26.62
N SER A 59 -5.23 -6.11 -25.89
CA SER A 59 -6.63 -6.48 -25.77
C SER A 59 -7.18 -5.88 -24.48
N LYS A 60 -8.15 -4.97 -24.63
CA LYS A 60 -9.02 -4.48 -23.55
C LYS A 60 -9.63 -5.67 -22.79
N SER A 61 -8.96 -6.15 -21.75
CA SER A 61 -9.60 -7.02 -20.76
C SER A 61 -10.35 -6.16 -19.74
N ALA A 62 -11.65 -6.38 -19.68
CA ALA A 62 -12.55 -5.73 -18.75
C ALA A 62 -12.17 -6.05 -17.29
N ALA A 63 -12.29 -5.04 -16.43
CA ALA A 63 -12.18 -5.06 -14.97
C ALA A 63 -10.80 -5.34 -14.33
N GLY A 64 -9.70 -5.12 -15.07
CA GLY A 64 -8.34 -5.18 -14.52
C GLY A 64 -7.35 -4.31 -15.30
N SER A 65 -7.75 -3.08 -15.66
CA SER A 65 -6.99 -2.16 -16.51
C SER A 65 -5.55 -2.01 -16.04
N ASN A 66 -4.58 -2.24 -16.95
CA ASN A 66 -3.15 -1.99 -16.83
C ASN A 66 -2.79 -1.17 -15.58
N LEU A 67 -2.38 -1.85 -14.51
CA LEU A 67 -1.97 -1.18 -13.29
C LEU A 67 -0.61 -0.53 -13.55
N ILE A 68 -0.60 0.79 -13.65
CA ILE A 68 0.62 1.57 -13.82
C ILE A 68 1.28 1.74 -12.45
N GLY A 69 2.56 1.40 -12.34
CA GLY A 69 3.33 1.58 -11.11
C GLY A 69 3.69 3.05 -10.86
N GLY A 70 4.23 3.33 -9.66
CA GLY A 70 4.77 4.66 -9.32
C GLY A 70 3.82 5.54 -8.50
N GLU A 71 4.40 6.53 -7.84
CA GLU A 71 3.69 7.46 -6.95
C GLU A 71 2.68 8.34 -7.69
N ALA A 72 3.02 8.83 -8.89
CA ALA A 72 2.15 9.71 -9.66
C ALA A 72 0.77 9.07 -9.93
N GLU A 73 0.76 7.82 -10.43
CA GLU A 73 -0.47 7.06 -10.63
C GLU A 73 -1.18 6.77 -9.30
N ALA A 74 -0.41 6.46 -8.24
CA ALA A 74 -0.97 6.20 -6.91
C ALA A 74 -1.82 7.37 -6.40
N LEU A 75 -1.33 8.60 -6.58
CA LEU A 75 -2.01 9.83 -6.16
C LEU A 75 -3.26 10.11 -7.01
N GLU A 76 -3.22 9.84 -8.31
CA GLU A 76 -4.41 9.96 -9.17
C GLU A 76 -5.48 8.94 -8.79
N ARG A 77 -5.09 7.68 -8.57
CA ARG A 77 -5.96 6.60 -8.10
C ARG A 77 -6.60 6.93 -6.76
N LEU A 78 -5.82 7.48 -5.82
CA LEU A 78 -6.32 7.90 -4.52
C LEU A 78 -7.40 8.97 -4.64
N LYS A 79 -7.24 9.98 -5.51
CA LYS A 79 -8.27 11.01 -5.74
C LYS A 79 -9.56 10.40 -6.28
N LYS A 80 -9.46 9.51 -7.26
CA LYS A 80 -10.63 8.78 -7.81
C LYS A 80 -11.32 7.94 -6.73
N PHE A 81 -10.53 7.20 -5.96
CA PHE A 81 -11.04 6.39 -4.84
C PHE A 81 -11.74 7.26 -3.78
N ALA A 82 -11.15 8.40 -3.40
CA ALA A 82 -11.74 9.33 -2.45
C ALA A 82 -13.08 9.92 -2.94
N ALA A 83 -13.16 10.25 -4.23
CA ALA A 83 -14.40 10.71 -4.85
C ALA A 83 -15.48 9.61 -4.85
N GLU A 84 -15.12 8.38 -5.22
CA GLU A 84 -16.03 7.21 -5.18
C GLU A 84 -16.58 6.98 -3.75
N CYS A 85 -15.72 7.05 -2.73
CA CYS A 85 -16.12 6.93 -1.33
C CYS A 85 -17.09 8.04 -0.88
N CYS A 86 -16.94 9.28 -1.39
CA CYS A 86 -17.85 10.38 -1.06
C CYS A 86 -19.24 10.26 -1.73
N MET A 87 -19.31 9.63 -2.90
CA MET A 87 -20.56 9.49 -3.66
C MET A 87 -21.47 8.37 -3.11
N GLN A 88 -20.96 7.48 -2.26
CA GLN A 88 -21.73 6.41 -1.64
C GLN A 88 -21.87 6.65 -0.12
N PRO A 89 -22.70 7.60 0.33
CA PRO A 89 -23.02 7.71 1.74
C PRO A 89 -23.73 6.42 2.16
N ASN A 90 -23.18 5.80 3.20
CA ASN A 90 -23.60 4.57 3.84
C ASN A 90 -25.14 4.44 3.90
N LYS A 91 -25.75 3.66 3.01
CA LYS A 91 -27.07 3.08 3.29
C LYS A 91 -26.84 2.04 4.38
N ALA A 92 -27.00 2.49 5.63
CA ALA A 92 -27.00 1.64 6.80
C ALA A 92 -28.16 0.65 6.74
N VAL A 93 -28.06 -0.46 6.00
CA VAL A 93 -29.06 -1.53 6.04
C VAL A 93 -28.40 -2.90 5.80
N LYS A 94 -28.04 -3.55 6.92
CA LYS A 94 -28.50 -4.90 7.27
C LYS A 94 -28.55 -5.94 6.14
N ASP A 95 -27.45 -6.17 5.45
CA ASP A 95 -27.28 -7.42 4.68
C ASP A 95 -25.80 -7.79 4.55
N SER A 96 -25.47 -9.01 4.99
CA SER A 96 -24.11 -9.57 5.11
C SER A 96 -23.35 -9.71 3.78
N THR A 97 -23.99 -9.38 2.66
CA THR A 97 -23.48 -9.60 1.30
C THR A 97 -22.74 -8.37 0.74
N GLN A 98 -22.95 -7.17 1.28
CA GLN A 98 -22.33 -5.92 0.79
C GLN A 98 -21.02 -5.51 1.50
N ASN A 99 -20.69 -6.08 2.66
CA ASN A 99 -19.37 -5.90 3.31
C ASN A 99 -18.20 -6.35 2.39
N SER A 100 -18.50 -7.25 1.45
CA SER A 100 -17.56 -7.75 0.44
C SER A 100 -17.16 -6.67 -0.60
N ILE A 101 -18.08 -5.78 -0.97
CA ILE A 101 -17.85 -4.80 -2.05
C ILE A 101 -16.83 -3.74 -1.60
N TYR A 102 -16.88 -3.32 -0.34
CA TYR A 102 -15.97 -2.34 0.22
C TYR A 102 -14.55 -2.92 0.39
N GLY A 103 -14.42 -4.13 0.97
CA GLY A 103 -13.14 -4.83 1.07
C GLY A 103 -12.52 -5.15 -0.30
N ALA A 104 -13.34 -5.57 -1.27
CA ALA A 104 -12.89 -5.84 -2.63
C ALA A 104 -12.44 -4.56 -3.36
N ASN A 105 -13.16 -3.43 -3.22
CA ASN A 105 -12.75 -2.17 -3.84
C ASN A 105 -11.47 -1.58 -3.23
N PHE A 106 -11.27 -1.72 -1.91
CA PHE A 106 -10.01 -1.35 -1.25
C PHE A 106 -8.85 -2.27 -1.68
N SER A 107 -9.07 -3.59 -1.62
CA SER A 107 -8.05 -4.59 -1.95
C SER A 107 -7.63 -4.52 -3.42
N CYS A 108 -8.57 -4.29 -4.35
CA CYS A 108 -8.26 -4.36 -5.78
C CYS A 108 -7.78 -3.04 -6.39
N LYS A 109 -8.11 -1.87 -5.82
CA LYS A 109 -7.86 -0.58 -6.49
C LYS A 109 -6.71 0.25 -5.93
N ILE A 110 -6.22 0.01 -4.71
CA ILE A 110 -5.18 0.84 -4.09
C ILE A 110 -4.05 0.04 -3.40
N SER A 111 -4.28 -1.24 -3.10
CA SER A 111 -3.32 -2.08 -2.38
C SER A 111 -1.94 -2.21 -3.05
N PRO A 112 -1.78 -2.21 -4.40
CA PRO A 112 -0.46 -2.37 -5.00
C PRO A 112 0.50 -1.22 -4.65
N TRP A 113 0.01 0.03 -4.66
CA TRP A 113 0.82 1.19 -4.29
C TRP A 113 1.11 1.27 -2.79
N LEU A 114 0.20 0.77 -1.94
CA LEU A 114 0.48 0.61 -0.51
C LEU A 114 1.55 -0.46 -0.25
N ALA A 115 1.57 -1.53 -1.04
CA ALA A 115 2.52 -2.62 -0.91
C ALA A 115 3.94 -2.22 -1.35
N THR A 116 4.06 -1.47 -2.45
CA THR A 116 5.35 -0.98 -2.97
C THR A 116 5.86 0.27 -2.24
N GLY A 117 5.02 0.91 -1.42
CA GLY A 117 5.37 2.16 -0.73
C GLY A 117 5.24 3.41 -1.60
N CYS A 118 4.74 3.29 -2.83
CA CYS A 118 4.37 4.44 -3.68
C CYS A 118 3.24 5.27 -3.06
N LEU A 119 2.45 4.70 -2.15
CA LEU A 119 1.46 5.41 -1.37
C LEU A 119 1.69 5.20 0.14
N SER A 120 1.74 6.30 0.88
CA SER A 120 1.81 6.27 2.34
C SER A 120 0.41 6.06 2.93
N PRO A 121 0.25 5.18 3.93
CA PRO A 121 -1.03 4.98 4.58
C PRO A 121 -1.46 6.18 5.45
N ARG A 122 -0.50 6.97 5.96
CA ARG A 122 -0.79 8.24 6.65
C ARG A 122 -1.35 9.26 5.66
N PHE A 123 -0.76 9.33 4.47
CA PHE A 123 -1.22 10.22 3.41
C PHE A 123 -2.63 9.86 2.96
N MET A 124 -2.87 8.56 2.69
CA MET A 124 -4.20 8.06 2.37
C MET A 124 -5.25 8.39 3.44
N TYR A 125 -4.91 8.20 4.72
CA TYR A 125 -5.80 8.52 5.84
C TYR A 125 -6.14 10.01 5.89
N GLU A 126 -5.15 10.90 5.82
CA GLU A 126 -5.39 12.34 5.84
C GLU A 126 -6.20 12.80 4.62
N GLU A 127 -5.88 12.30 3.43
CA GLU A 127 -6.55 12.71 2.20
C GLU A 127 -8.02 12.26 2.21
N LEU A 128 -8.31 11.04 2.65
CA LEU A 128 -9.68 10.57 2.77
C LEU A 128 -10.44 11.27 3.89
N LYS A 129 -9.77 11.63 5.00
CA LYS A 129 -10.36 12.47 6.04
C LYS A 129 -10.75 13.85 5.50
N LYS A 130 -9.91 14.49 4.67
CA LYS A 130 -10.25 15.78 4.01
C LYS A 130 -11.47 15.65 3.09
N HIS A 131 -11.58 14.54 2.36
CA HIS A 131 -12.69 14.33 1.43
C HIS A 131 -14.00 13.94 2.13
N ALA A 132 -13.94 13.11 3.18
CA ALA A 132 -15.11 12.69 3.98
C ALA A 132 -15.70 13.80 4.85
N ILE A 133 -14.93 14.84 5.17
CA ILE A 133 -15.36 15.99 6.00
C ILE A 133 -15.97 17.12 5.14
N ARG A 134 -16.03 17.02 3.80
CA ARG A 134 -16.75 18.05 3.03
C ARG A 134 -18.22 18.06 3.46
N PRO A 135 -18.72 19.17 4.05
CA PRO A 135 -20.06 19.21 4.60
C PRO A 135 -21.05 19.13 3.44
N LYS A 136 -21.70 17.98 3.29
CA LYS A 136 -23.05 17.97 2.75
C LYS A 136 -23.91 18.54 3.87
N ASP A 137 -24.25 19.82 3.73
CA ASP A 137 -25.39 20.48 4.34
C ASP A 137 -25.72 20.05 5.79
N GLY A 138 -25.11 20.73 6.75
CA GLY A 138 -25.80 21.12 7.97
C GLY A 138 -26.08 20.07 9.06
N ASP A 139 -25.59 18.83 9.00
CA ASP A 139 -25.73 17.90 10.14
C ASP A 139 -24.44 17.13 10.45
N GLY A 140 -24.01 17.24 11.70
CA GLY A 140 -22.68 16.91 12.21
C GLY A 140 -22.42 15.43 12.43
N THR A 141 -22.66 14.57 11.43
CA THR A 141 -22.39 13.13 11.54
C THR A 141 -21.84 12.54 10.23
N SER A 142 -20.53 12.65 9.98
CA SER A 142 -19.86 11.98 8.85
C SER A 142 -18.70 11.04 9.27
N ASP A 143 -18.66 10.56 10.51
CA ASP A 143 -17.60 9.65 11.00
C ASP A 143 -17.69 8.21 10.46
N ALA A 144 -18.83 7.80 9.89
CA ALA A 144 -19.05 6.40 9.49
C ALA A 144 -18.10 5.93 8.37
N GLY A 145 -17.80 6.79 7.39
CA GLY A 145 -16.90 6.46 6.27
C GLY A 145 -15.42 6.41 6.67
N THR A 146 -15.00 7.31 7.56
CA THR A 146 -13.64 7.33 8.13
C THR A 146 -13.38 6.08 8.99
N ASN A 147 -14.39 5.60 9.70
CA ASN A 147 -14.29 4.41 10.55
C ASN A 147 -14.03 3.11 9.77
N TRP A 148 -14.63 2.94 8.58
CA TRP A 148 -14.41 1.75 7.76
C TRP A 148 -13.01 1.75 7.12
N LEU A 149 -12.57 2.86 6.55
CA LEU A 149 -11.20 2.95 6.01
C LEU A 149 -10.15 2.69 7.10
N MET A 150 -10.36 3.26 8.28
CA MET A 150 -9.46 3.04 9.41
C MET A 150 -9.39 1.56 9.80
N PHE A 151 -10.51 0.84 9.72
CA PHE A 151 -10.55 -0.60 9.97
C PHE A 151 -9.63 -1.39 9.01
N GLU A 152 -9.67 -1.10 7.70
CA GLU A 152 -8.81 -1.76 6.71
C GLU A 152 -7.32 -1.42 6.87
N LEU A 153 -7.00 -0.14 7.11
CA LEU A 153 -5.61 0.28 7.38
C LEU A 153 -5.07 -0.35 8.67
N LEU A 154 -5.91 -0.54 9.70
CA LEU A 154 -5.55 -1.24 10.93
C LEU A 154 -5.29 -2.74 10.69
N TRP A 155 -6.01 -3.39 9.77
CA TRP A 155 -5.70 -4.76 9.38
C TRP A 155 -4.31 -4.87 8.74
N ARG A 156 -3.96 -3.94 7.85
CA ARG A 156 -2.61 -3.87 7.27
C ARG A 156 -1.55 -3.75 8.38
N ASP A 157 -1.74 -2.86 9.34
CA ASP A 157 -0.79 -2.64 10.43
C ASP A 157 -0.73 -3.83 11.39
N PHE A 158 -1.87 -4.46 11.69
CA PHE A 158 -1.92 -5.69 12.47
C PHE A 158 -1.04 -6.78 11.84
N PHE A 159 -1.21 -7.05 10.54
CA PHE A 159 -0.39 -8.04 9.84
C PHE A 159 1.09 -7.63 9.78
N ARG A 160 1.40 -6.34 9.61
CA ARG A 160 2.79 -5.86 9.67
C ARG A 160 3.43 -6.16 11.04
N PHE A 161 2.76 -5.85 12.14
CA PHE A 161 3.31 -6.01 13.48
C PHE A 161 3.30 -7.47 13.97
N VAL A 162 2.29 -8.27 13.59
CA VAL A 162 2.24 -9.68 13.96
C VAL A 162 3.35 -10.47 13.24
N THR A 163 3.58 -10.19 11.95
CA THR A 163 4.69 -10.79 11.22
C THR A 163 6.03 -10.41 11.84
N LYS A 164 6.22 -9.15 12.25
CA LYS A 164 7.43 -8.73 12.98
C LYS A 164 7.62 -9.51 14.29
N LYS A 165 6.54 -9.71 15.06
CA LYS A 165 6.56 -10.48 16.32
C LYS A 165 7.02 -11.92 16.10
N TYR A 166 6.50 -12.60 15.09
CA TYR A 166 6.79 -14.02 14.84
C TYR A 166 8.04 -14.26 13.98
N SER A 167 8.46 -13.29 13.15
CA SER A 167 9.68 -13.40 12.34
C SER A 167 10.97 -13.35 13.17
N SER A 168 10.98 -12.65 14.31
CA SER A 168 12.16 -12.63 15.20
C SER A 168 12.44 -13.95 15.94
N ALA A 169 11.51 -14.90 15.94
CA ALA A 169 11.66 -16.17 16.66
C ALA A 169 12.41 -17.25 15.87
N GLN A 170 12.63 -17.07 14.56
CA GLN A 170 13.41 -18.01 13.74
C GLN A 170 14.86 -17.51 13.58
N LYS A 171 15.70 -17.79 14.58
CA LYS A 171 17.16 -17.72 14.44
C LYS A 171 17.81 -19.05 14.83
N THR A 172 17.77 -19.98 13.89
CA THR A 172 18.86 -20.95 13.65
C THR A 172 18.89 -21.23 12.16
N VAL A 173 19.47 -20.31 11.39
CA VAL A 173 19.94 -20.63 10.03
C VAL A 173 21.45 -20.76 10.16
N ALA A 174 21.95 -21.99 10.00
CA ALA A 174 23.37 -22.27 9.90
C ALA A 174 23.96 -21.43 8.76
N PRO A 175 25.17 -20.87 8.90
CA PRO A 175 25.76 -20.04 7.86
C PRO A 175 25.88 -20.86 6.57
N ALA A 176 25.34 -20.32 5.47
CA ALA A 176 25.51 -20.89 4.15
C ALA A 176 27.01 -20.80 3.80
N THR A 177 27.67 -21.95 3.74
CA THR A 177 29.04 -22.08 3.27
C THR A 177 29.10 -21.59 1.83
N GLY A 178 29.82 -20.51 1.57
CA GLY A 178 29.98 -19.95 0.24
C GLY A 178 30.64 -20.95 -0.72
N CYS A 179 30.07 -21.11 -1.91
CA CYS A 179 30.73 -21.75 -3.04
C CYS A 179 31.99 -20.94 -3.41
N THR A 180 33.16 -21.48 -3.12
CA THR A 180 34.41 -21.05 -3.75
C THR A 180 34.38 -21.35 -5.24
N PRO A 181 34.73 -20.40 -6.13
CA PRO A 181 34.89 -20.70 -7.55
C PRO A 181 36.11 -21.60 -7.76
N ALA A 182 35.94 -22.66 -8.55
CA ALA A 182 37.02 -23.54 -8.97
C ALA A 182 38.02 -22.78 -9.87
N PRO A 183 39.34 -23.00 -9.74
CA PRO A 183 40.31 -22.39 -10.62
C PRO A 183 40.24 -23.03 -12.00
N ALA A 184 40.18 -22.19 -13.04
CA ALA A 184 40.37 -22.60 -14.41
C ALA A 184 41.77 -23.22 -14.57
N PHE A 185 41.84 -24.43 -15.11
CA PHE A 185 43.07 -24.98 -15.67
C PHE A 185 43.01 -24.92 -17.19
N ALA A 186 44.19 -24.60 -17.74
CA ALA A 186 44.53 -24.26 -19.11
C ALA A 186 44.26 -25.37 -20.14
#